data_AF-A0A2U2UHH9-F1
#
_entry.id   AF-A0A2U2UHH9-F1
#
_cell.length_a   1.000
_cell.length_b   1.000
_cell.length_c   1.000
_cell.angle_alpha   90.00
_cell.angle_beta   90.00
_cell.angle_gamma   90.00
#
_symmetry.space_group_name_H-M   'P 1'
#
loop_
_entity.id
_entity.type
_entity.pdbx_description
1 polymer ?
#
loop_
_entity_poly.entity_id
_entity_poly.type
_entity_poly.pdbx_seq_one_letter_code
_entity_poly.pdbx_strand_id
1 'polypeptide(L)' 'MSMVARPEAAPARDDITDTDDGDATITAGAFWPEIVLRELRLAVRLPGRITSTRLAHVATGAVAHVTRELEEWQ' A
#
# COMPACT_ATOMS: atom_id res chain seq x y z
N MET A 1 -9.64 -20.36 -30.65
CA MET A 1 -9.18 -19.99 -29.30
C MET A 1 -9.95 -18.75 -28.87
N SER A 2 -10.74 -18.82 -27.80
CA SER A 2 -11.57 -17.69 -27.35
C SER A 2 -10.79 -16.87 -26.32
N MET A 3 -10.64 -15.56 -26.56
CA MET A 3 -10.01 -14.62 -25.64
C MET A 3 -11.07 -14.15 -24.64
N VAL A 4 -10.94 -14.54 -23.37
CA VAL A 4 -11.79 -14.04 -22.30
C VAL A 4 -11.12 -12.81 -21.71
N ALA A 5 -11.66 -11.63 -21.98
CA ALA A 5 -11.26 -10.41 -21.30
C ALA A 5 -11.67 -10.51 -19.82
N ARG A 6 -10.72 -10.28 -18.91
CA ARG A 6 -11.04 -10.17 -17.47
C ARG A 6 -11.74 -8.84 -17.23
N PRO A 7 -12.82 -8.81 -16.42
CA PRO A 7 -13.45 -7.56 -16.05
C PRO A 7 -12.43 -6.66 -15.36
N GLU A 8 -12.38 -5.41 -15.80
CA GLU A 8 -11.54 -4.40 -15.19
C GLU A 8 -11.99 -4.19 -13.73
N ALA A 9 -11.05 -4.21 -12.80
CA ALA A 9 -11.39 -4.02 -11.39
C ALA A 9 -11.96 -2.61 -11.22
N ALA A 10 -13.22 -2.52 -10.81
CA ALA A 10 -13.84 -1.24 -10.54
C ALA A 10 -13.04 -0.50 -9.45
N PRO A 11 -12.74 0.80 -9.62
CA PRO A 11 -12.07 1.58 -8.59
C PRO A 11 -12.91 1.59 -7.32
N ALA A 12 -12.26 1.50 -6.16
CA ALA A 12 -12.95 1.72 -4.90
C ALA A 12 -13.53 3.15 -4.88
N ARG A 13 -14.67 3.37 -4.21
CA ARG A 13 -15.30 4.69 -4.16
C ARG A 13 -14.37 5.80 -3.66
N ASP A 14 -13.39 5.44 -2.83
CA ASP A 14 -12.37 6.32 -2.26
C ASP A 14 -10.97 6.09 -2.88
N ASP A 15 -10.90 5.49 -4.08
CA ASP A 15 -9.65 5.24 -4.77
C ASP A 15 -9.12 6.56 -5.37
N ILE A 16 -8.07 7.09 -4.77
CA ILE A 16 -7.30 8.17 -5.36
C ILE A 16 -6.48 7.52 -6.47
N THR A 17 -7.02 7.59 -7.70
CA THR A 17 -6.37 7.03 -8.90
C THR A 17 -5.03 7.68 -9.24
N ASP A 18 -4.67 8.75 -8.53
CA ASP A 18 -3.35 9.37 -8.58
C ASP A 18 -2.26 8.44 -8.03
N THR A 19 -1.06 8.65 -8.56
CA THR A 19 0.20 8.06 -8.10
C THR A 19 1.05 9.03 -7.29
N ASP A 20 0.58 10.25 -7.12
CA ASP A 20 1.06 11.14 -6.07
C ASP A 20 0.54 10.65 -4.71
N ASP A 21 1.45 10.15 -3.88
CA ASP A 21 1.14 9.76 -2.50
C ASP A 21 0.94 10.98 -1.59
N GLY A 22 1.19 12.20 -2.09
CA GLY A 22 1.21 13.41 -1.30
C GLY A 22 2.12 13.24 -0.09
N ASP A 23 1.66 13.74 1.07
CA ASP A 23 2.32 13.58 2.36
C ASP A 23 1.68 12.46 3.21
N ALA A 24 1.09 11.45 2.56
CA ALA A 24 0.49 10.34 3.28
C ALA A 24 1.55 9.52 4.02
N THR A 25 1.31 9.30 5.31
CA THR A 25 2.18 8.50 6.19
C THR A 25 1.41 7.41 6.91
N ILE A 26 2.12 6.36 7.29
CA ILE A 26 1.65 5.28 8.17
C ILE A 26 2.51 5.29 9.42
N THR A 27 1.86 5.28 10.58
CA THR A 27 2.51 5.15 11.89
C THR A 27 2.11 3.82 12.53
N ALA A 28 3.05 3.12 13.16
CA ALA A 28 2.77 1.85 13.84
C ALA A 28 3.51 1.76 15.18
N GLY A 29 2.89 2.27 16.24
CA GLY A 29 3.49 2.28 17.57
C GLY A 29 4.84 3.02 17.62
N ALA A 30 5.58 2.82 18.71
CA ALA A 30 6.86 3.50 18.93
C ALA A 30 8.08 2.76 18.33
N PHE A 31 7.91 1.47 18.00
CA PHE A 31 9.00 0.65 17.46
C PHE A 31 9.32 1.03 16.01
N TRP A 32 8.29 1.31 15.21
CA TRP A 32 8.44 1.62 13.79
C TRP A 32 8.67 3.12 13.60
N PRO A 33 9.59 3.52 12.70
CA PRO A 33 9.64 4.91 12.23
C PRO A 33 8.35 5.25 11.48
N GLU A 34 8.10 6.55 11.31
CA GLU A 34 7.05 6.99 10.40
C GLU A 34 7.35 6.52 8.97
N ILE A 35 6.36 5.91 8.31
CA ILE A 35 6.50 5.34 6.97
C ILE A 35 5.84 6.30 5.98
N VAL A 36 6.65 7.01 5.19
CA VAL A 36 6.17 7.93 4.15
C VAL A 36 5.87 7.14 2.88
N LEU A 37 4.63 7.19 2.38
CA LEU A 37 4.21 6.38 1.23
C LEU A 37 4.96 6.73 -0.05
N ARG A 38 5.26 8.02 -0.26
CA ARG A 38 6.06 8.52 -1.38
C ARG A 38 7.47 7.90 -1.39
N GLU A 39 8.12 7.84 -0.22
CA GLU A 39 9.45 7.23 -0.09
C GLU A 39 9.40 5.72 -0.32
N LEU A 40 8.39 5.06 0.23
CA LEU A 40 8.16 3.63 0.03
C LEU A 40 7.95 3.30 -1.47
N ARG A 41 7.15 4.09 -2.19
CA ARG A 41 6.93 3.95 -3.63
C ARG A 41 8.24 4.04 -4.41
N LEU A 42 9.07 5.01 -4.08
CA LEU A 42 10.37 5.24 -4.72
C LEU A 42 11.36 4.10 -4.43
N ALA A 43 11.43 3.65 -3.17
CA ALA A 43 12.32 2.57 -2.74
C ALA A 43 12.00 1.25 -3.45
N VAL A 44 10.71 0.93 -3.61
CA VAL A 44 10.24 -0.33 -4.23
C VAL A 44 10.10 -0.21 -5.76
N ARG A 45 10.23 1.01 -6.32
CA ARG A 45 10.04 1.31 -7.76
C ARG A 45 8.69 0.83 -8.28
N LEU A 46 7.62 1.17 -7.55
CA LEU A 46 6.29 0.73 -7.93
C LEU A 46 5.86 1.33 -9.28
N PRO A 47 5.26 0.53 -10.18
CA PRO A 47 4.76 1.05 -11.45
C PRO A 47 3.59 2.02 -11.24
N GLY A 48 3.44 2.99 -12.14
CA GLY A 48 2.39 4.02 -12.09
C GLY A 48 0.93 3.54 -12.22
N ARG A 49 0.68 2.24 -12.12
CA ARG A 49 -0.67 1.64 -12.05
C ARG A 49 -1.12 1.33 -10.63
N ILE A 50 -0.23 1.50 -9.65
CA ILE A 50 -0.57 1.34 -8.23
C ILE A 50 -1.02 2.70 -7.72
N THR A 51 -2.31 2.78 -7.42
CA THR A 51 -2.94 3.97 -6.85
C THR A 51 -2.45 4.20 -5.42
N SER A 52 -2.45 5.45 -4.96
CA SER A 52 -2.04 5.79 -3.59
C SER A 52 -2.89 5.06 -2.54
N THR A 53 -4.19 4.89 -2.79
CA THR A 53 -5.09 4.09 -1.92
C THR A 53 -4.66 2.62 -1.87
N ARG A 54 -4.29 2.01 -3.00
CA ARG A 54 -3.82 0.62 -3.03
C ARG A 54 -2.48 0.45 -2.33
N LEU A 55 -1.57 1.41 -2.49
CA LEU A 55 -0.30 1.42 -1.77
C LEU A 55 -0.51 1.52 -0.27
N ALA A 56 -1.32 2.48 0.18
CA ALA A 56 -1.64 2.68 1.60
C ALA A 56 -2.23 1.40 2.22
N HIS A 57 -3.18 0.76 1.53
CA HIS A 57 -3.81 -0.48 1.99
C HIS A 57 -2.80 -1.61 2.17
N VAL A 58 -1.97 -1.87 1.16
CA VAL A 58 -0.97 -2.95 1.20
C VAL A 58 0.10 -2.67 2.24
N ALA A 59 0.60 -1.44 2.32
CA ALA A 59 1.62 -1.05 3.29
C ALA A 59 1.10 -1.20 4.74
N THR A 60 -0.15 -0.78 5.00
CA THR A 60 -0.80 -0.97 6.31
C THR A 60 -0.92 -2.45 6.66
N GLY A 61 -1.37 -3.28 5.69
CA GLY A 61 -1.48 -4.72 5.87
C GLY A 61 -0.14 -5.40 6.17
N ALA A 62 0.93 -4.99 5.49
CA ALA A 62 2.28 -5.50 5.73
C ALA A 62 2.79 -5.14 7.14
N VAL A 63 2.60 -3.89 7.56
CA VAL A 63 2.99 -3.41 8.89
C VAL A 63 2.21 -4.14 9.99
N ALA A 64 0.90 -4.30 9.83
CA ALA A 64 0.07 -5.07 10.76
C ALA A 64 0.51 -6.54 10.83
N HIS A 65 0.87 -7.14 9.69
CA HIS A 65 1.36 -8.52 9.63
C HIS A 65 2.66 -8.71 10.43
N VAL A 66 3.67 -7.88 10.17
CA VAL A 66 4.97 -7.96 10.87
C VAL A 66 4.81 -7.63 12.36
N THR A 67 3.97 -6.65 12.70
CA THR A 67 3.71 -6.30 14.11
C THR A 67 3.15 -7.49 14.88
N ARG A 68 2.20 -8.24 14.31
CA ARG A 68 1.67 -9.47 14.91
C ARG A 68 2.75 -10.56 15.04
N GLU A 69 3.61 -10.73 14.03
CA GLU A 69 4.73 -11.69 14.15
C GLU A 69 5.69 -11.32 15.29
N LEU A 70 5.94 -10.03 15.52
CA LEU A 70 6.77 -9.56 16.63
C LEU A 70 6.12 -9.75 18.00
N GLU A 71 4.79 -9.59 18.11
CA GLU A 71 4.04 -9.90 19.34
C GLU A 71 4.17 -11.37 19.73
N GLU A 72 4.21 -12.28 18.75
CA GLU A 72 4.42 -13.72 18.99
C GLU A 72 5.85 -14.06 19.44
N TRP A 73 6.81 -13.15 19.28
CA TRP A 73 8.22 -13.33 19.67
C TRP A 73 8.57 -12.75 21.06
N GLN A 74 7.66 -12.01 21.69
CA GLN A 74 7.82 -11.51 23.07
C GLN A 74 7.49 -12.60 24.10
#